data_AF-A0A316WEK3-F1
#
_entry.id   AF-A0A316WEK3-F1
#
_cell.length_a   1.000
_cell.length_b   1.000
_cell.length_c   1.000
_cell.angle_alpha   90.00
_cell.angle_beta   90.00
_cell.angle_gamma   90.00
#
_symmetry.space_group_name_H-M   'P 1'
#
loop_
_entity.id
_entity.type
_entity.pdbx_description
1 polymer ?
#
loop_
_entity_poly.entity_id
_entity_poly.type
_entity_poly.pdbx_seq_one_letter_code
_entity_poly.pdbx_strand_id
1 'polypeptide(L)'
;MRFYLALILLFFVSLSSAQSIENSKKVREKQLKVQNQKENLDFKRVEEELKVPGKDSGPFTYGVFPYPIYDSIQKDGFKGVGTLGNFFGLKLQGKRIVYTSFIENKWGALNSHKVKNKDRVFFTILVLTDFIDDKEYTSSKMNIVSRNFPDVIGQGFVKTSNNKIDFSAFTTLEKEDFAIVNMKLYHLKYGNVILIAPQKDGSLRSLQINNTTDLTSETLKPYVEQLIQQPETVTFFINEKTI
;
A
#
# COMPACT_ATOMS: atom_id res chain seq x y z
N MET A 1 38.69 3.33 25.47
CA MET A 1 37.88 4.39 24.83
C MET A 1 36.86 3.85 23.80
N ARG A 2 37.23 2.93 22.89
CA ARG A 2 36.29 2.36 21.89
C ARG A 2 35.09 1.58 22.48
N PHE A 3 35.27 0.87 23.61
CA PHE A 3 34.18 0.13 24.27
C PHE A 3 33.12 1.04 24.93
N TYR A 4 33.53 2.15 25.54
CA TYR A 4 32.60 3.10 26.16
C TYR A 4 31.76 3.84 25.11
N LEU A 5 32.33 4.14 23.94
CA LEU A 5 31.59 4.75 22.84
C LEU A 5 30.51 3.81 22.28
N ALA A 6 30.81 2.52 22.15
CA ALA A 6 29.84 1.51 21.71
C ALA A 6 28.69 1.31 22.72
N LEU A 7 29.00 1.30 24.02
CA LEU A 7 27.98 1.16 25.09
C LEU A 7 27.04 2.38 25.12
N ILE A 8 27.59 3.58 24.95
CA ILE A 8 26.82 4.83 24.91
C ILE A 8 25.91 4.86 23.66
N LEU A 9 26.42 4.47 22.49
CA LEU A 9 25.60 4.36 21.27
C LEU A 9 24.45 3.35 21.41
N LEU A 10 24.70 2.19 22.01
CA LEU A 10 23.65 1.19 22.28
C LEU A 10 22.58 1.71 23.25
N PHE A 11 22.98 2.53 24.22
CA PHE A 11 22.05 3.16 25.17
C PHE A 11 21.17 4.22 24.50
N PHE A 12 21.72 5.05 23.61
CA PHE A 12 20.94 6.05 22.87
C PHE A 12 19.97 5.44 21.84
N VAL A 13 20.35 4.35 21.19
CA VAL A 13 19.47 3.62 20.26
C VAL A 13 18.29 2.99 21.01
N SER A 14 18.53 2.36 22.16
CA SER A 14 17.45 1.76 22.96
C SER A 14 16.46 2.77 23.54
N LEU A 15 16.93 3.94 23.99
CA LEU A 15 16.07 5.04 24.44
C LEU A 15 15.15 5.58 23.32
N SER A 16 15.70 5.74 22.12
CA SER A 16 14.95 6.25 20.96
C SER A 16 13.84 5.27 20.53
N SER A 17 14.12 3.95 20.57
CA SER A 17 13.14 2.90 20.28
C SER A 17 12.06 2.78 21.36
N ALA A 18 12.41 2.92 22.64
CA ALA A 18 11.41 2.90 23.72
C ALA A 18 10.44 4.09 23.63
N GLN A 19 10.96 5.27 23.30
CA GLN A 19 10.15 6.48 23.16
C GLN A 19 9.19 6.43 21.96
N SER A 20 9.57 5.80 20.85
CA SER A 20 8.67 5.62 19.69
C SER A 20 7.52 4.64 19.98
N ILE A 21 7.78 3.58 20.75
CA ILE A 21 6.76 2.61 21.20
C ILE A 21 5.74 3.29 22.12
N GLU A 22 6.21 4.05 23.12
CA GLU A 22 5.33 4.74 24.05
C GLU A 22 4.47 5.81 23.35
N ASN A 23 5.06 6.55 22.41
CA ASN A 23 4.32 7.52 21.59
C ASN A 23 3.26 6.83 20.72
N SER A 24 3.60 5.72 20.08
CA SER A 24 2.64 4.95 19.26
C SER A 24 1.49 4.43 20.11
N LYS A 25 1.77 3.95 21.33
CA LYS A 25 0.75 3.51 22.29
C LYS A 25 -0.22 4.65 22.66
N LYS A 26 0.30 5.84 22.99
CA LYS A 26 -0.53 7.02 23.31
C LYS A 26 -1.44 7.41 22.15
N VAL A 27 -0.92 7.38 20.93
CA VAL A 27 -1.70 7.65 19.71
C VAL A 27 -2.80 6.60 19.54
N ARG A 28 -2.47 5.31 19.74
CA ARG A 28 -3.42 4.20 19.63
C ARG A 28 -4.55 4.31 20.64
N GLU A 29 -4.24 4.57 21.91
CA GLU A 29 -5.25 4.78 22.96
C GLU A 29 -6.18 5.95 22.62
N LYS A 30 -5.64 7.02 22.03
CA LYS A 30 -6.41 8.19 21.62
C LYS A 30 -7.30 7.88 20.39
N GLN A 31 -6.76 7.18 19.41
CA GLN A 31 -7.52 6.70 18.25
C GLN A 31 -8.72 5.83 18.67
N LEU A 32 -8.51 4.87 19.58
CA LEU A 32 -9.58 3.97 20.07
C LEU A 32 -10.71 4.72 20.78
N LYS A 33 -10.40 5.82 21.47
CA LYS A 33 -11.40 6.71 22.08
C LYS A 33 -12.17 7.49 21.01
N VAL A 34 -11.44 8.09 20.08
CA VAL A 34 -11.97 8.93 18.99
C VAL A 34 -12.88 8.16 18.05
N GLN A 35 -12.49 6.96 17.62
CA GLN A 35 -13.20 6.21 16.57
C GLN A 35 -14.63 5.78 16.96
N ASN A 36 -14.97 5.86 18.26
CA ASN A 36 -16.27 5.52 18.80
C ASN A 36 -17.11 6.75 19.20
N GLN A 37 -16.61 7.97 18.95
CA GLN A 37 -17.22 9.23 19.38
C GLN A 37 -17.71 10.03 18.17
N LYS A 38 -19.03 10.26 18.08
CA LYS A 38 -19.67 10.90 16.92
C LYS A 38 -19.09 12.27 16.59
N GLU A 39 -18.76 13.05 17.61
CA GLU A 39 -18.17 14.39 17.52
C GLU A 39 -16.76 14.41 16.90
N ASN A 40 -16.07 13.27 16.87
CA ASN A 40 -14.74 13.13 16.31
C ASN A 40 -14.74 12.43 14.94
N LEU A 41 -15.91 12.29 14.32
CA LEU A 41 -16.12 11.57 13.07
C LEU A 41 -16.78 12.47 12.02
N ASP A 42 -16.23 12.45 10.81
CA ASP A 42 -16.74 13.21 9.66
C ASP A 42 -17.86 12.44 8.96
N PHE A 43 -19.08 12.56 9.48
CA PHE A 43 -20.29 11.98 8.88
C PHE A 43 -20.75 12.71 7.62
N LYS A 44 -20.44 14.00 7.47
CA LYS A 44 -20.80 14.77 6.27
C LYS A 44 -20.14 14.15 5.04
N ARG A 45 -18.85 13.82 5.15
CA ARG A 45 -18.13 13.12 4.08
C ARG A 45 -18.73 11.75 3.74
N VAL A 46 -19.23 11.00 4.73
CA VAL A 46 -19.92 9.73 4.45
C VAL A 46 -21.18 9.96 3.65
N GLU A 47 -21.99 10.94 4.03
CA GLU A 47 -23.25 11.24 3.34
C GLU A 47 -23.00 11.64 1.88
N GLU A 48 -21.98 12.48 1.65
CA GLU A 48 -21.53 12.86 0.31
C GLU A 48 -21.02 11.67 -0.50
N GLU A 49 -20.20 10.82 0.12
CA GLU A 49 -19.72 9.62 -0.52
C GLU A 49 -20.91 8.72 -0.86
N LEU A 50 -21.80 8.34 0.06
CA LEU A 50 -22.95 7.46 -0.18
C LEU A 50 -23.80 7.83 -1.41
N LYS A 51 -23.88 9.11 -1.79
CA LYS A 51 -24.61 9.59 -2.98
C LYS A 51 -23.96 9.23 -4.32
N VAL A 52 -22.66 8.91 -4.36
CA VAL A 52 -21.95 8.59 -5.61
C VAL A 52 -22.18 7.12 -6.01
N PRO A 53 -22.78 6.82 -7.17
CA PRO A 53 -22.97 5.44 -7.64
C PRO A 53 -21.66 4.81 -8.15
N GLY A 54 -21.58 3.47 -8.22
CA GLY A 54 -20.51 2.77 -8.93
C GLY A 54 -19.11 2.87 -8.32
N LYS A 55 -19.01 3.03 -7.00
CA LYS A 55 -17.75 3.26 -6.27
C LYS A 55 -16.83 2.05 -6.15
N ASP A 56 -17.24 0.89 -6.66
CA ASP A 56 -16.48 -0.33 -6.48
C ASP A 56 -15.15 -0.21 -7.21
N SER A 57 -14.10 -0.17 -6.41
CA SER A 57 -12.71 -0.05 -6.85
C SER A 57 -11.84 -1.10 -6.19
N GLY A 58 -12.42 -2.18 -5.67
CA GLY A 58 -11.73 -3.25 -4.95
C GLY A 58 -12.70 -4.24 -4.30
N PRO A 59 -12.16 -5.17 -3.49
CA PRO A 59 -12.94 -6.19 -2.79
C PRO A 59 -13.86 -5.66 -1.68
N PHE A 60 -13.65 -4.44 -1.18
CA PHE A 60 -14.43 -3.86 -0.09
C PHE A 60 -15.19 -2.62 -0.54
N THR A 61 -16.44 -2.49 -0.09
CA THR A 61 -17.28 -1.33 -0.38
C THR A 61 -16.64 -0.05 0.16
N TYR A 62 -16.43 0.92 -0.72
CA TYR A 62 -15.86 2.22 -0.37
C TYR A 62 -16.92 3.13 0.28
N GLY A 63 -16.50 3.90 1.29
CA GLY A 63 -17.27 5.05 1.78
C GLY A 63 -18.44 4.74 2.71
N VAL A 64 -18.40 3.60 3.42
CA VAL A 64 -19.51 3.15 4.29
C VAL A 64 -19.33 3.49 5.77
N PHE A 65 -18.11 3.84 6.20
CA PHE A 65 -17.81 4.33 7.56
C PHE A 65 -17.41 5.81 7.50
N PRO A 66 -17.41 6.57 8.61
CA PRO A 66 -16.83 7.93 8.67
C PRO A 66 -15.32 7.95 8.74
N TYR A 67 -14.72 9.09 8.38
CA TYR A 67 -13.30 9.34 8.65
C TYR A 67 -13.18 9.93 10.06
N PRO A 68 -12.11 9.63 10.80
CA PRO A 68 -11.81 10.40 12.00
C PRO A 68 -11.46 11.83 11.60
N ILE A 69 -11.87 12.81 12.40
CA ILE A 69 -11.31 14.15 12.34
C ILE A 69 -9.85 14.03 12.76
N TYR A 70 -8.90 14.11 11.83
CA TYR A 70 -7.50 13.72 12.09
C TYR A 70 -6.87 14.48 13.27
N ASP A 71 -7.18 15.76 13.43
CA ASP A 71 -6.67 16.58 14.53
C ASP A 71 -7.20 16.16 15.90
N SER A 72 -8.34 15.48 15.94
CA SER A 72 -8.82 14.86 17.18
C SER A 72 -7.88 13.77 17.67
N ILE A 73 -7.08 13.14 16.79
CA ILE A 73 -6.06 12.13 17.13
C ILE A 73 -4.69 12.80 17.28
N GLN A 74 -4.20 13.48 16.25
CA GLN A 74 -2.92 14.18 16.27
C GLN A 74 -3.05 15.48 15.49
N LYS A 75 -2.96 16.61 16.21
CA LYS A 75 -3.02 17.93 15.62
C LYS A 75 -1.94 18.08 14.53
N ASP A 76 -2.36 18.55 13.35
CA ASP A 76 -1.53 18.74 12.16
C ASP A 76 -0.81 17.47 11.69
N GLY A 77 -1.26 16.29 12.14
CA GLY A 77 -0.59 15.01 11.91
C GLY A 77 -0.79 14.48 10.50
N PHE A 78 -2.01 14.50 9.97
CA PHE A 78 -2.28 13.90 8.66
C PHE A 78 -1.79 14.81 7.51
N LYS A 79 -0.88 14.30 6.67
CA LYS A 79 -0.41 15.00 5.45
C LYS A 79 -0.76 14.26 4.16
N GLY A 80 -1.77 13.40 4.19
CA GLY A 80 -2.25 12.70 3.01
C GLY A 80 -1.65 11.31 2.79
N VAL A 81 -2.31 10.60 1.89
CA VAL A 81 -2.00 9.26 1.36
C VAL A 81 -2.25 9.31 -0.15
N GLY A 82 -1.72 8.35 -0.89
CA GLY A 82 -1.87 8.37 -2.34
C GLY A 82 -1.76 7.02 -3.00
N THR A 83 -2.03 7.03 -4.29
CA THR A 83 -1.89 5.90 -5.18
C THR A 83 -0.99 6.25 -6.35
N LEU A 84 -0.17 5.31 -6.80
CA LEU A 84 0.65 5.41 -8.01
C LEU A 84 0.37 4.18 -8.88
N GLY A 85 0.56 4.28 -10.19
CA GLY A 85 0.32 3.14 -11.05
C GLY A 85 0.54 3.41 -12.53
N ASN A 86 0.45 2.34 -13.32
CA ASN A 86 0.34 2.41 -14.76
C ASN A 86 -0.78 1.50 -15.25
N PHE A 87 -1.96 2.10 -15.43
CA PHE A 87 -3.18 1.43 -15.90
C PHE A 87 -3.15 1.08 -17.39
N PHE A 88 -2.25 1.72 -18.16
CA PHE A 88 -2.07 1.45 -19.58
C PHE A 88 -1.13 0.27 -19.86
N GLY A 89 -0.54 -0.32 -18.81
CA GLY A 89 0.32 -1.50 -18.92
C GLY A 89 1.70 -1.20 -19.51
N LEU A 90 2.75 -1.62 -18.80
CA LEU A 90 4.10 -1.71 -19.33
C LEU A 90 4.16 -2.86 -20.35
N LYS A 91 4.83 -2.64 -21.48
CA LYS A 91 5.01 -3.69 -22.50
C LYS A 91 6.20 -4.58 -22.10
N LEU A 92 6.00 -5.90 -22.11
CA LEU A 92 7.06 -6.88 -21.96
C LEU A 92 6.84 -8.02 -22.95
N GLN A 93 7.68 -8.09 -24.00
CA GLN A 93 7.65 -9.15 -25.02
C GLN A 93 6.24 -9.47 -25.56
N GLY A 94 5.48 -8.43 -25.92
CA GLY A 94 4.12 -8.55 -26.44
C GLY A 94 3.02 -8.70 -25.37
N LYS A 95 3.38 -8.90 -24.10
CA LYS A 95 2.46 -8.91 -22.97
C LYS A 95 2.38 -7.55 -22.27
N ARG A 96 1.37 -7.37 -21.42
CA ARG A 96 1.13 -6.12 -20.67
C ARG A 96 1.19 -6.37 -19.16
N ILE A 97 1.93 -5.53 -18.46
CA ILE A 97 2.03 -5.57 -16.99
C ILE A 97 1.47 -4.26 -16.44
N VAL A 98 0.34 -4.32 -15.75
CA VAL A 98 -0.23 -3.18 -15.01
C VAL A 98 0.38 -3.18 -13.62
N TYR A 99 0.63 -2.01 -13.06
CA TYR A 99 1.03 -1.92 -11.66
C TYR A 99 0.24 -0.88 -10.87
N THR A 100 0.10 -1.15 -9.59
CA THR A 100 -0.54 -0.30 -8.59
C THR A 100 0.34 -0.23 -7.35
N SER A 101 0.45 0.95 -6.75
CA SER A 101 1.19 1.16 -5.52
C SER A 101 0.47 2.10 -4.59
N PHE A 102 0.65 1.90 -3.29
CA PHE A 102 0.09 2.72 -2.23
C PHE A 102 1.19 3.45 -1.48
N ILE A 103 0.94 4.75 -1.24
CA ILE A 103 1.90 5.63 -0.58
C ILE A 103 1.30 6.31 0.65
N GLU A 104 2.16 6.53 1.63
CA GLU A 104 1.92 7.39 2.78
C GLU A 104 2.93 8.54 2.80
N ASN A 105 2.45 9.77 3.02
CA ASN A 105 3.33 10.93 3.16
C ASN A 105 3.96 10.98 4.55
N LYS A 106 5.03 11.76 4.71
CA LYS A 106 5.59 12.06 6.02
C LYS A 106 4.66 12.97 6.81
N TRP A 107 4.29 12.53 8.00
CA TRP A 107 3.33 13.13 8.92
C TRP A 107 4.03 13.78 10.12
N GLY A 108 5.18 14.41 9.85
CA GLY A 108 6.06 14.94 10.88
C GLY A 108 6.58 13.83 11.81
N ALA A 109 6.51 14.05 13.11
CA ALA A 109 6.99 13.10 14.12
C ALA A 109 6.12 11.84 14.26
N LEU A 110 4.87 11.87 13.78
CA LEU A 110 3.92 10.77 13.98
C LEU A 110 4.37 9.48 13.30
N ASN A 111 4.91 9.57 12.08
CA ASN A 111 5.33 8.40 11.30
C ASN A 111 6.79 8.47 10.84
N SER A 112 7.61 9.35 11.41
CA SER A 112 9.01 9.54 11.00
C SER A 112 9.88 8.29 11.17
N HIS A 113 9.50 7.38 12.06
CA HIS A 113 10.16 6.09 12.25
C HIS A 113 9.93 5.13 11.07
N LYS A 114 8.84 5.32 10.30
CA LYS A 114 8.55 4.52 9.10
C LYS A 114 8.79 5.28 7.79
N VAL A 115 8.47 6.59 7.73
CA VAL A 115 8.65 7.43 6.55
C VAL A 115 9.86 8.36 6.73
N LYS A 116 11.00 7.94 6.18
CA LYS A 116 12.28 8.69 6.27
C LYS A 116 12.28 9.93 5.37
N ASN A 117 11.83 9.77 4.13
CA ASN A 117 11.82 10.78 3.07
C ASN A 117 10.46 11.51 3.02
N LYS A 118 10.14 12.18 1.91
CA LYS A 118 8.85 12.85 1.69
C LYS A 118 7.65 11.91 1.81
N ASP A 119 7.77 10.72 1.26
CA ASP A 119 6.77 9.67 1.27
C ASP A 119 7.43 8.30 1.28
N ARG A 120 6.59 7.27 1.40
CA ARG A 120 6.98 5.87 1.38
C ARG A 120 5.94 5.07 0.61
N VAL A 121 6.42 4.24 -0.32
CA VAL A 121 5.61 3.21 -0.95
C VAL A 121 5.61 1.97 -0.04
N PHE A 122 4.49 1.71 0.63
CA PHE A 122 4.38 0.55 1.53
C PHE A 122 3.91 -0.72 0.79
N PHE A 123 3.32 -0.58 -0.39
CA PHE A 123 2.85 -1.71 -1.20
C PHE A 123 2.92 -1.39 -2.69
N THR A 124 3.31 -2.38 -3.48
CA THR A 124 3.27 -2.38 -4.95
C THR A 124 2.86 -3.76 -5.45
N ILE A 125 1.95 -3.81 -6.42
CA ILE A 125 1.55 -5.03 -7.13
C ILE A 125 1.72 -4.83 -8.63
N LEU A 126 2.37 -5.78 -9.30
CA LEU A 126 2.49 -5.88 -10.74
C LEU A 126 1.68 -7.09 -11.20
N VAL A 127 0.73 -6.89 -12.11
CA VAL A 127 -0.15 -7.94 -12.61
C VAL A 127 0.02 -8.04 -14.12
N LEU A 128 0.36 -9.24 -14.59
CA LEU A 128 0.27 -9.58 -16.00
C LEU A 128 -1.20 -9.61 -16.42
N THR A 129 -1.54 -8.91 -17.50
CA THR A 129 -2.89 -8.89 -18.06
C THR A 129 -2.88 -8.93 -19.59
N ASP A 130 -3.89 -9.55 -20.15
CA ASP A 130 -4.24 -9.58 -21.58
C ASP A 130 -5.42 -8.65 -21.90
N PHE A 131 -5.94 -7.92 -20.91
CA PHE A 131 -7.09 -7.04 -21.06
C PHE A 131 -6.80 -5.64 -20.51
N ILE A 132 -6.88 -4.65 -21.40
CA ILE A 132 -6.83 -3.23 -21.06
C ILE A 132 -8.01 -2.56 -21.76
N ASP A 133 -8.87 -1.96 -20.95
CA ASP A 133 -9.98 -1.14 -21.40
C ASP A 133 -9.54 0.32 -21.38
N ASP A 134 -9.19 0.83 -22.55
CA ASP A 134 -8.71 2.20 -22.76
C ASP A 134 -9.82 3.22 -23.00
N LYS A 135 -11.09 2.76 -22.99
CA LYS A 135 -12.27 3.61 -23.21
C LYS A 135 -12.98 3.94 -21.89
N GLU A 136 -13.38 2.89 -21.16
CA GLU A 136 -14.18 3.04 -19.94
C GLU A 136 -13.32 2.86 -18.68
N TYR A 137 -12.02 2.56 -18.83
CA TYR A 137 -11.05 2.39 -17.75
C TYR A 137 -11.49 1.36 -16.70
N THR A 138 -12.21 0.32 -17.11
CA THR A 138 -12.76 -0.70 -16.20
C THR A 138 -11.82 -1.87 -15.94
N SER A 139 -10.67 -1.92 -16.62
CA SER A 139 -9.68 -3.00 -16.50
C SER A 139 -8.94 -2.98 -15.16
N SER A 140 -8.87 -1.83 -14.50
CA SER A 140 -8.24 -1.73 -13.18
C SER A 140 -8.73 -0.52 -12.42
N LYS A 141 -8.89 -0.67 -11.12
CA LYS A 141 -9.24 0.41 -10.21
C LYS A 141 -8.46 0.26 -8.92
N MET A 142 -8.28 1.37 -8.22
CA MET A 142 -7.61 1.41 -6.94
C MET A 142 -8.15 2.56 -6.11
N ASN A 143 -8.13 2.42 -4.80
CA ASN A 143 -8.35 3.50 -3.86
C ASN A 143 -7.43 3.34 -2.64
N ILE A 144 -7.29 4.42 -1.88
CA ILE A 144 -6.61 4.38 -0.58
C ILE A 144 -7.39 5.24 0.41
N VAL A 145 -7.49 4.75 1.65
CA VAL A 145 -8.26 5.39 2.70
C VAL A 145 -7.52 5.39 4.03
N SER A 146 -7.65 6.51 4.73
CA SER A 146 -7.17 6.75 6.09
C SER A 146 -8.32 6.74 7.11
N ARG A 147 -9.35 5.92 6.88
CA ARG A 147 -10.48 5.76 7.81
C ARG A 147 -10.06 5.19 9.16
N ASN A 148 -8.96 4.47 9.16
CA ASN A 148 -8.32 3.91 10.34
C ASN A 148 -7.12 4.74 10.78
N PHE A 149 -7.04 6.04 10.43
CA PHE A 149 -5.88 6.88 10.74
C PHE A 149 -5.48 6.73 12.22
N PRO A 150 -4.18 6.50 12.51
CA PRO A 150 -3.01 6.60 11.62
C PRO A 150 -2.74 5.39 10.70
N ASP A 151 -3.54 4.34 10.77
CA ASP A 151 -3.42 3.22 9.84
C ASP A 151 -4.08 3.56 8.50
N VAL A 152 -3.55 2.96 7.45
CA VAL A 152 -3.96 3.23 6.07
C VAL A 152 -4.26 1.91 5.38
N ILE A 153 -5.38 1.86 4.65
CA ILE A 153 -5.76 0.72 3.84
C ILE A 153 -5.92 1.19 2.40
N GLY A 154 -5.21 0.55 1.48
CA GLY A 154 -5.48 0.62 0.06
C GLY A 154 -6.12 -0.66 -0.43
N GLN A 155 -6.86 -0.56 -1.52
CA GLN A 155 -7.43 -1.70 -2.21
C GLN A 155 -7.59 -1.42 -3.70
N GLY A 156 -7.75 -2.49 -4.47
CA GLY A 156 -7.82 -2.40 -5.91
C GLY A 156 -8.22 -3.70 -6.54
N PHE A 157 -8.34 -3.65 -7.86
CA PHE A 157 -8.36 -4.83 -8.69
C PHE A 157 -7.67 -4.59 -10.03
N VAL A 158 -7.18 -5.68 -10.63
CA VAL A 158 -6.80 -5.74 -12.04
C VAL A 158 -7.59 -6.87 -12.70
N LYS A 159 -8.23 -6.59 -13.83
CA LYS A 159 -8.91 -7.58 -14.65
C LYS A 159 -7.96 -8.13 -15.71
N THR A 160 -8.15 -9.39 -16.02
CA THR A 160 -7.73 -10.02 -17.27
C THR A 160 -8.98 -10.29 -18.11
N SER A 161 -8.84 -10.89 -19.28
CA SER A 161 -9.96 -11.33 -20.10
C SER A 161 -10.93 -12.26 -19.35
N ASN A 162 -10.40 -13.09 -18.44
CA ASN A 162 -11.13 -14.18 -17.80
C ASN A 162 -11.10 -14.16 -16.25
N ASN A 163 -10.33 -13.27 -15.62
CA ASN A 163 -10.15 -13.24 -14.17
C ASN A 163 -10.18 -11.81 -13.60
N LYS A 164 -10.42 -11.71 -12.29
CA LYS A 164 -10.23 -10.49 -11.51
C LYS A 164 -9.27 -10.76 -10.36
N ILE A 165 -8.18 -10.00 -10.32
CA ILE A 165 -7.19 -10.04 -9.27
C ILE A 165 -7.55 -8.94 -8.28
N ASP A 166 -8.21 -9.33 -7.18
CA ASP A 166 -8.57 -8.41 -6.11
C ASP A 166 -7.43 -8.32 -5.10
N PHE A 167 -7.14 -7.11 -4.65
CA PHE A 167 -6.10 -6.89 -3.66
C PHE A 167 -6.48 -5.82 -2.64
N SER A 168 -5.91 -5.94 -1.45
CA SER A 168 -5.86 -4.91 -0.44
C SER A 168 -4.51 -4.95 0.26
N ALA A 169 -4.00 -3.80 0.65
CA ALA A 169 -2.81 -3.72 1.48
C ALA A 169 -2.99 -2.64 2.53
N PHE A 170 -2.39 -2.86 3.69
CA PHE A 170 -2.51 -1.94 4.80
C PHE A 170 -1.18 -1.80 5.54
N THR A 171 -0.97 -0.61 6.09
CA THR A 171 0.16 -0.27 6.95
C THR A 171 -0.37 0.28 8.26
N THR A 172 0.22 -0.17 9.36
CA THR A 172 -0.10 0.37 10.69
C THR A 172 0.86 1.49 11.09
N LEU A 173 0.50 2.25 12.13
CA LEU A 173 1.42 3.18 12.78
C LEU A 173 2.73 2.51 13.18
N GLU A 174 2.67 1.28 13.69
CA GLU A 174 3.79 0.49 14.18
C GLU A 174 4.68 -0.08 13.06
N LYS A 175 4.37 0.23 11.79
CA LYS A 175 5.06 -0.27 10.58
C LYS A 175 4.85 -1.77 10.34
N GLU A 176 3.69 -2.29 10.75
CA GLU A 176 3.27 -3.63 10.35
C GLU A 176 2.49 -3.53 9.04
N ASP A 177 3.07 -4.10 7.99
CA ASP A 177 2.57 -3.97 6.63
C ASP A 177 2.19 -5.34 6.05
N PHE A 178 1.00 -5.39 5.48
CA PHE A 178 0.42 -6.60 4.92
C PHE A 178 -0.29 -6.32 3.60
N ALA A 179 -0.37 -7.34 2.76
CA ALA A 179 -1.27 -7.37 1.63
C ALA A 179 -2.04 -8.67 1.59
N ILE A 180 -3.24 -8.61 1.02
CA ILE A 180 -4.06 -9.76 0.67
C ILE A 180 -4.32 -9.65 -0.83
N VAL A 181 -3.98 -10.71 -1.58
CA VAL A 181 -4.29 -10.81 -3.02
C VAL A 181 -5.07 -12.09 -3.23
N ASN A 182 -6.34 -11.99 -3.66
CA ASN A 182 -7.27 -13.12 -3.79
C ASN A 182 -7.17 -14.10 -2.60
N MET A 183 -7.33 -13.58 -1.38
CA MET A 183 -7.27 -14.33 -0.11
C MET A 183 -5.91 -14.92 0.29
N LYS A 184 -4.84 -14.71 -0.48
CA LYS A 184 -3.48 -15.03 -0.06
C LYS A 184 -2.86 -13.87 0.71
N LEU A 185 -2.44 -14.12 1.96
CA LEU A 185 -1.79 -13.15 2.83
C LEU A 185 -0.28 -13.03 2.51
N TYR A 186 0.21 -11.80 2.46
CA TYR A 186 1.61 -11.44 2.29
C TYR A 186 2.03 -10.51 3.43
N HIS A 187 3.13 -10.85 4.08
CA HIS A 187 3.73 -9.98 5.07
C HIS A 187 4.81 -9.14 4.39
N LEU A 188 4.55 -7.83 4.25
CA LEU A 188 5.34 -6.96 3.39
C LEU A 188 6.72 -6.59 3.97
N LYS A 189 6.99 -6.97 5.23
CA LYS A 189 8.34 -6.90 5.81
C LYS A 189 9.37 -7.75 5.07
N TYR A 190 8.92 -8.77 4.33
CA TYR A 190 9.78 -9.64 3.51
C TYR A 190 9.80 -9.23 2.03
N GLY A 191 9.21 -8.08 1.69
CA GLY A 191 9.13 -7.56 0.34
C GLY A 191 7.81 -6.84 0.10
N ASN A 192 7.87 -5.58 -0.30
CA ASN A 192 6.69 -4.75 -0.53
C ASN A 192 6.23 -4.71 -1.99
N VAL A 193 6.85 -5.51 -2.87
CA VAL A 193 6.53 -5.62 -4.29
C VAL A 193 6.06 -7.05 -4.58
N ILE A 194 4.83 -7.20 -5.08
CA ILE A 194 4.23 -8.49 -5.41
C ILE A 194 4.01 -8.58 -6.92
N LEU A 195 4.55 -9.62 -7.54
CA LEU A 195 4.28 -9.97 -8.93
C LEU A 195 3.19 -11.02 -8.97
N ILE A 196 2.17 -10.84 -9.81
CA ILE A 196 1.09 -11.79 -10.04
C ILE A 196 1.03 -12.13 -11.53
N ALA A 197 1.19 -13.42 -11.82
CA ALA A 197 1.10 -13.97 -13.17
C ALA A 197 -0.12 -14.91 -13.26
N PRO A 198 -1.26 -14.43 -13.80
CA PRO A 198 -2.40 -15.29 -14.11
C PRO A 198 -2.02 -16.35 -15.16
N GLN A 199 -2.50 -17.57 -14.95
CA GLN A 199 -2.24 -18.72 -15.81
C GLN A 199 -3.47 -18.99 -16.70
N LYS A 200 -3.25 -19.66 -17.83
CA LYS A 200 -4.32 -20.07 -18.77
C LYS A 200 -5.35 -21.02 -18.13
N ASP A 201 -4.97 -21.75 -17.07
CA ASP A 201 -5.86 -22.64 -16.31
C ASP A 201 -6.71 -21.90 -15.26
N GLY A 202 -6.60 -20.57 -15.17
CA GLY A 202 -7.31 -19.73 -14.20
C GLY A 202 -6.60 -19.60 -12.85
N SER A 203 -5.55 -20.37 -12.57
CA SER A 203 -4.77 -20.24 -11.35
C SER A 203 -3.85 -19.01 -11.37
N LEU A 204 -3.39 -18.58 -10.19
CA LEU A 204 -2.42 -17.49 -10.06
C LEU A 204 -1.05 -18.04 -9.63
N ARG A 205 0.02 -17.48 -10.18
CA ARG A 205 1.37 -17.58 -9.60
C ARG A 205 1.76 -16.23 -9.02
N SER A 206 2.49 -16.25 -7.92
CA SER A 206 2.89 -15.03 -7.22
C SER A 206 4.36 -15.09 -6.84
N LEU A 207 5.07 -13.98 -6.99
CA LEU A 207 6.44 -13.80 -6.49
C LEU A 207 6.48 -12.52 -5.62
N GLN A 208 7.02 -12.62 -4.40
CA GLN A 208 7.22 -11.48 -3.52
C GLN A 208 8.70 -11.06 -3.60
N ILE A 209 8.94 -9.84 -4.06
CA ILE A 209 10.29 -9.31 -4.26
C ILE A 209 10.71 -8.59 -2.99
N ASN A 210 11.80 -9.07 -2.38
CA ASN A 210 12.46 -8.39 -1.29
C ASN A 210 13.28 -7.22 -1.84
N ASN A 211 12.71 -6.02 -1.83
CA ASN A 211 13.45 -4.83 -2.19
C ASN A 211 14.28 -4.33 -1.00
N THR A 212 15.58 -4.14 -1.22
CA THR A 212 16.50 -3.58 -0.22
C THR A 212 16.39 -2.05 -0.10
N THR A 213 15.71 -1.40 -1.04
CA THR A 213 15.60 0.06 -1.13
C THR A 213 14.20 0.53 -0.73
N ASP A 214 14.14 1.52 0.16
CA ASP A 214 12.90 2.21 0.51
C ASP A 214 12.39 2.98 -0.74
N LEU A 215 11.28 2.51 -1.33
CA LEU A 215 10.65 3.13 -2.50
C LEU A 215 9.85 4.39 -2.11
N THR A 216 9.90 5.40 -2.97
CA THR A 216 9.18 6.68 -2.86
C THR A 216 8.40 6.94 -4.14
N SER A 217 7.58 8.00 -4.16
CA SER A 217 6.90 8.42 -5.39
C SER A 217 7.85 8.75 -6.54
N GLU A 218 9.07 9.18 -6.23
CA GLU A 218 10.11 9.54 -7.20
C GLU A 218 10.89 8.32 -7.69
N THR A 219 11.15 7.32 -6.83
CA THR A 219 11.99 6.17 -7.17
C THR A 219 11.20 4.96 -7.68
N LEU A 220 9.88 4.91 -7.48
CA LEU A 220 9.05 3.77 -7.84
C LEU A 220 9.08 3.45 -9.35
N LYS A 221 8.83 4.45 -10.20
CA LYS A 221 8.77 4.25 -11.65
C LYS A 221 10.06 3.68 -12.23
N PRO A 222 11.25 4.28 -12.02
CA PRO A 222 12.49 3.73 -12.56
C PRO A 222 12.81 2.34 -11.98
N TYR A 223 12.48 2.10 -10.70
CA TYR A 223 12.62 0.76 -10.11
C TYR A 223 11.78 -0.29 -10.82
N VAL A 224 10.48 0.00 -11.07
CA VAL A 224 9.58 -0.93 -11.78
C VAL A 224 10.05 -1.18 -13.20
N GLU A 225 10.48 -0.13 -13.91
CA GLU A 225 11.00 -0.25 -15.28
C GLU A 225 12.24 -1.14 -15.34
N GLN A 226 13.13 -1.07 -14.35
CA GLN A 226 14.28 -1.96 -14.24
C GLN A 226 13.86 -3.39 -13.86
N LEU A 227 12.96 -3.53 -12.88
CA LEU A 227 12.51 -4.83 -12.35
C LEU A 227 11.92 -5.71 -13.45
N ILE A 228 11.08 -5.15 -14.33
CA ILE A 228 10.42 -5.93 -15.39
C ILE A 228 11.38 -6.44 -16.48
N GLN A 229 12.60 -5.91 -16.54
CA GLN A 229 13.64 -6.34 -17.47
C GLN A 229 14.58 -7.39 -16.86
N GLN A 230 14.50 -7.64 -15.54
CA GLN A 230 15.35 -8.64 -14.90
C GLN A 230 15.01 -10.05 -15.40
N PRO A 231 16.00 -10.91 -15.73
CA PRO A 231 15.76 -12.23 -16.30
C PRO A 231 14.78 -13.11 -15.51
N GLU A 232 14.85 -13.06 -14.17
CA GLU A 232 13.94 -13.81 -13.30
C GLU A 232 12.50 -13.30 -13.39
N THR A 233 12.30 -11.98 -13.38
CA THR A 233 10.99 -11.35 -13.58
C THR A 233 10.43 -11.65 -14.96
N VAL A 234 11.28 -11.58 -15.99
CA VAL A 234 10.89 -11.93 -17.36
C VAL A 234 10.44 -13.38 -17.43
N THR A 235 11.20 -14.32 -16.86
CA THR A 235 10.85 -15.76 -16.84
C THR A 235 9.55 -16.02 -16.07
N PHE A 236 9.34 -15.30 -14.96
CA PHE A 236 8.12 -15.40 -14.16
C PHE A 236 6.86 -15.00 -14.95
N PHE A 237 6.92 -13.90 -15.72
CA PHE A 237 5.78 -13.41 -16.48
C PHE A 237 5.65 -14.04 -17.88
N ILE A 238 6.76 -14.33 -18.54
CA ILE A 238 6.83 -14.79 -19.92
C ILE A 238 7.15 -16.28 -19.95
N ASN A 239 6.11 -17.09 -20.02
CA ASN A 239 6.21 -18.53 -20.26
C ASN A 239 4.93 -19.04 -20.92
N GLU A 240 4.95 -20.30 -21.34
CA GLU A 240 3.86 -20.95 -22.07
C GLU A 240 2.53 -21.07 -21.29
N LYS A 241 2.59 -20.99 -19.95
CA LYS A 241 1.44 -21.18 -19.06
C LYS A 241 0.72 -19.88 -18.73
N THR A 242 1.40 -18.73 -18.84
CA THR A 242 0.78 -17.42 -18.59
C THR A 242 -0.14 -17.01 -19.73
N ILE A 243 -1.20 -16.28 -19.38
CA ILE A 243 -2.11 -15.64 -20.35
C ILE A 243 -1.36 -14.74 -21.34
#